data_AF-A0A0B2UD86-F1
#
_entry.id   AF-A0A0B2UD86-F1
#
_cell.length_a   1.000
_cell.length_b   1.000
_cell.length_c   1.000
_cell.angle_alpha   90.00
_cell.angle_beta   90.00
_cell.angle_gamma   90.00
#
_symmetry.space_group_name_H-M   'P 1'
#
loop_
_entity.id
_entity.type
_entity.pdbx_description
1 polymer ?
#
loop_
_entity_poly.entity_id
_entity_poly.type
_entity_poly.pdbx_seq_one_letter_code
_entity_poly.pdbx_strand_id
1 'polypeptide(L)'
;MKENEEEMVLIQREYNRHKEAIYKFKMRERNFEMKNMGYNLSIDIFGEDIELLQTFFGYADALGISTCKIHEHIATAIISANVPVVQNIYRIMLERIRDEAIILSEIVKCTDNIDLYTNKQNI
;
A
#
# COMPACT_ATOMS: atom_id res chain seq x y z
N MET A 1 -10.09 8.47 52.25
CA MET A 1 -10.99 8.61 51.07
C MET A 1 -10.28 9.26 49.89
N LYS A 2 -9.66 10.44 50.02
CA LYS A 2 -8.92 11.12 48.93
C LYS A 2 -7.77 10.31 48.32
N GLU A 3 -6.97 9.63 49.15
CA GLU A 3 -5.82 8.83 48.68
C GLU A 3 -6.24 7.69 47.72
N ASN A 4 -7.43 7.11 47.93
CA ASN A 4 -7.94 6.01 47.11
C ASN A 4 -8.45 6.50 45.73
N GLU A 5 -8.93 7.76 45.65
CA GLU A 5 -9.31 8.40 44.40
C GLU A 5 -8.08 8.83 43.59
N GLU A 6 -7.04 9.34 44.25
CA GLU A 6 -5.77 9.71 43.61
C GLU A 6 -5.03 8.48 43.05
N GLU A 7 -5.03 7.37 43.80
CA GLU A 7 -4.45 6.11 43.37
C GLU A 7 -5.21 5.52 42.16
N MET A 8 -6.54 5.57 42.17
CA MET A 8 -7.36 5.16 41.02
C MET A 8 -7.10 6.01 39.77
N VAL A 9 -6.89 7.32 39.92
CA VAL A 9 -6.53 8.20 38.81
C VAL A 9 -5.17 7.85 38.22
N LEU A 10 -4.19 7.51 39.07
CA LEU A 10 -2.86 7.09 38.63
C LEU A 10 -2.91 5.75 37.88
N ILE A 11 -3.65 4.77 38.41
CA ILE A 11 -3.86 3.47 37.76
C ILE A 11 -4.53 3.66 36.40
N GLN A 12 -5.56 4.51 36.33
CA GLN A 12 -6.27 4.77 35.08
C GLN A 12 -5.38 5.45 34.02
N ARG A 13 -4.51 6.37 34.45
CA ARG A 13 -3.52 7.01 33.56
C ARG A 13 -2.52 6.00 33.02
N GLU A 14 -2.00 5.14 33.88
CA GLU A 14 -1.02 4.13 33.47
C GLU A 14 -1.65 3.08 32.53
N TYR A 15 -2.88 2.65 32.83
CA TYR A 15 -3.67 1.78 31.96
C TYR A 15 -3.87 2.39 30.56
N ASN A 16 -4.26 3.66 30.48
CA ASN A 16 -4.43 4.37 29.20
C ASN A 16 -3.11 4.46 28.44
N ARG A 17 -2.00 4.76 29.13
CA ARG A 17 -0.65 4.81 28.54
C ARG A 17 -0.25 3.47 27.94
N HIS A 18 -0.50 2.36 28.64
CA HIS A 18 -0.25 1.01 28.12
C HIS A 18 -1.14 0.68 26.91
N LYS A 19 -2.42 1.07 26.94
CA LYS A 19 -3.34 0.90 25.79
C LYS A 19 -2.81 1.60 24.53
N GLU A 20 -2.37 2.85 24.66
CA GLU A 20 -1.77 3.59 23.55
C GLU A 20 -0.47 2.95 23.04
N ALA A 21 0.37 2.46 23.95
CA ALA A 21 1.61 1.78 23.57
C ALA A 21 1.34 0.50 22.76
N ILE A 22 0.37 -0.32 23.20
CA ILE A 22 -0.07 -1.52 22.48
C ILE A 22 -0.64 -1.16 21.11
N TYR A 23 -1.46 -0.10 21.03
CA TYR A 23 -2.01 0.37 19.75
C TYR A 23 -0.90 0.81 18.78
N LYS A 24 0.07 1.62 19.24
CA LYS A 24 1.23 2.03 18.45
C LYS A 24 2.10 0.85 18.02
N PHE A 25 2.23 -0.17 18.86
CA PHE A 25 2.95 -1.39 18.52
C PHE A 25 2.24 -2.16 17.39
N LYS A 26 0.95 -2.43 17.52
CA LYS A 26 0.14 -3.10 16.48
C LYS A 26 0.15 -2.35 15.15
N MET A 27 0.11 -1.01 15.18
CA MET A 27 0.23 -0.21 13.95
C MET A 27 1.60 -0.33 13.30
N ARG A 28 2.69 -0.43 14.08
CA ARG A 28 4.03 -0.66 13.54
C ARG A 28 4.19 -2.06 12.98
N GLU A 29 3.64 -3.06 13.65
CA GLU A 29 3.60 -4.46 13.20
C GLU A 29 2.83 -4.57 11.88
N ARG A 30 1.62 -4.01 11.80
CA ARG A 30 0.85 -3.94 10.56
C ARG A 30 1.58 -3.19 9.44
N ASN A 31 2.25 -2.09 9.74
CA ASN A 31 3.08 -1.38 8.76
C ASN A 31 4.27 -2.22 8.30
N PHE A 32 4.87 -3.01 9.18
CA PHE A 32 5.96 -3.91 8.83
C PHE A 32 5.45 -5.07 7.97
N GLU A 33 4.32 -5.68 8.34
CA GLU A 33 3.64 -6.73 7.56
C GLU A 33 3.22 -6.22 6.18
N MET A 34 2.63 -5.03 6.09
CA MET A 34 2.27 -4.41 4.82
C MET A 34 3.50 -4.09 3.96
N LYS A 35 4.61 -3.64 4.57
CA LYS A 35 5.88 -3.45 3.86
C LYS A 35 6.44 -4.77 3.36
N ASN A 36 6.44 -5.82 4.20
CA ASN A 36 6.94 -7.14 3.83
C ASN A 36 6.08 -7.82 2.77
N MET A 37 4.75 -7.72 2.88
CA MET A 37 3.81 -8.17 1.85
C MET A 37 4.00 -7.37 0.57
N GLY A 38 4.05 -6.05 0.64
CA GLY A 38 4.30 -5.19 -0.51
C GLY A 38 5.60 -5.52 -1.22
N TYR A 39 6.69 -5.77 -0.48
CA TYR A 39 8.02 -6.10 -1.04
C TYR A 39 8.07 -7.50 -1.65
N ASN A 40 7.55 -8.52 -0.96
CA ASN A 40 7.55 -9.89 -1.47
C ASN A 40 6.59 -10.07 -2.65
N LEU A 41 5.41 -9.47 -2.58
CA LEU A 41 4.44 -9.54 -3.67
C LEU A 41 4.84 -8.66 -4.87
N SER A 42 5.58 -7.56 -4.67
CA SER A 42 6.11 -6.83 -5.82
C SER A 42 7.23 -7.59 -6.52
N ILE A 43 8.04 -8.37 -5.80
CA ILE A 43 9.00 -9.29 -6.42
C ILE A 43 8.28 -10.40 -7.21
N ASP A 44 7.23 -11.01 -6.64
CA ASP A 44 6.51 -12.11 -7.31
C ASP A 44 5.64 -11.64 -8.51
N ILE A 45 5.03 -10.46 -8.44
CA ILE A 45 4.11 -9.95 -9.48
C ILE A 45 4.85 -9.13 -10.53
N PHE A 46 5.81 -8.29 -10.13
CA PHE A 46 6.53 -7.48 -11.10
C PHE A 46 7.70 -8.25 -11.71
N GLY A 47 8.34 -9.20 -11.02
CA GLY A 47 9.36 -10.06 -11.63
C GLY A 47 10.38 -9.30 -12.49
N GLU A 48 10.29 -9.45 -13.82
CA GLU A 48 11.12 -8.75 -14.81
C GLU A 48 10.83 -7.24 -14.94
N ASP A 49 9.63 -6.77 -14.55
CA ASP A 49 9.16 -5.38 -14.56
C ASP A 49 9.59 -4.58 -13.30
N ILE A 50 10.58 -5.05 -12.53
CA ILE A 50 11.13 -4.29 -11.39
C ILE A 50 11.63 -2.90 -11.83
N GLU A 51 12.22 -2.80 -13.03
CA GLU A 51 12.67 -1.51 -13.58
C GLU A 51 11.51 -0.54 -13.83
N LEU A 52 10.35 -1.05 -14.26
CA LEU A 52 9.13 -0.25 -14.41
C LEU A 52 8.71 0.31 -13.04
N LEU A 53 8.72 -0.52 -12.01
CA LEU A 53 8.34 -0.12 -10.66
C LEU A 53 9.30 0.95 -10.10
N GLN A 54 10.61 0.77 -10.27
CA GLN A 54 11.62 1.75 -9.87
C GLN A 54 11.45 3.08 -10.60
N THR A 55 11.20 3.02 -11.92
CA THR A 55 10.98 4.21 -12.73
C THR A 55 9.69 4.92 -12.31
N PHE A 56 8.63 4.17 -12.01
CA PHE A 56 7.37 4.72 -11.52
C PHE A 56 7.53 5.41 -10.16
N PHE A 57 8.28 4.82 -9.23
CA PHE A 57 8.57 5.47 -7.94
C PHE A 57 9.39 6.75 -8.13
N GLY A 58 10.42 6.74 -8.99
CA GLY A 58 11.17 7.96 -9.31
C GLY A 58 10.29 9.04 -9.95
N TYR A 59 9.35 8.64 -10.82
CA TYR A 59 8.35 9.54 -11.39
C TYR A 59 7.44 10.16 -10.32
N ALA A 60 6.92 9.34 -9.40
CA ALA A 60 6.05 9.81 -8.33
C ALA A 60 6.77 10.73 -7.34
N ASP A 61 8.01 10.40 -6.96
CA ASP A 61 8.84 11.25 -6.11
C ASP A 61 9.10 12.62 -6.78
N ALA A 62 9.33 12.64 -8.10
CA ALA A 62 9.49 13.89 -8.85
C ALA A 62 8.21 14.75 -8.87
N LEU A 63 7.04 14.14 -8.69
CA LEU A 63 5.75 14.83 -8.52
C LEU A 63 5.47 15.23 -7.06
N GLY A 64 6.31 14.83 -6.10
CA GLY A 64 6.09 15.06 -4.67
C GLY A 64 5.07 14.11 -4.04
N ILE A 65 4.75 13.00 -4.71
CA ILE A 65 3.78 12.01 -4.21
C ILE A 65 4.51 11.06 -3.26
N SER A 66 3.88 10.80 -2.11
CA SER A 66 4.48 9.90 -1.12
C SER A 66 4.56 8.46 -1.64
N THR A 67 5.80 7.97 -1.79
CA THR A 67 6.08 6.56 -2.08
C THR A 67 5.40 5.61 -1.10
N CYS A 68 5.28 5.98 0.18
CA CYS A 68 4.54 5.19 1.18
C CYS A 68 3.06 4.95 0.77
N LYS A 69 2.37 5.99 0.28
CA LYS A 69 0.97 5.85 -0.18
C LYS A 69 0.88 4.95 -1.41
N ILE A 70 1.83 5.07 -2.33
CA ILE A 70 1.89 4.22 -3.52
C ILE A 70 2.09 2.75 -3.12
N HIS A 71 3.00 2.46 -2.19
CA HIS A 71 3.20 1.10 -1.68
C HIS A 71 1.91 0.54 -1.06
N GLU A 72 1.19 1.33 -0.28
CA GLU A 72 -0.10 0.94 0.30
C GLU A 72 -1.14 0.60 -0.79
N HIS A 73 -1.24 1.41 -1.84
CA HIS A 73 -2.15 1.17 -2.94
C HIS A 73 -1.77 -0.04 -3.80
N ILE A 74 -0.47 -0.25 -4.07
CA ILE A 74 0.01 -1.45 -4.78
C ILE A 74 -0.30 -2.69 -3.94
N ALA A 75 0.00 -2.67 -2.63
CA ALA A 75 -0.34 -3.78 -1.74
C ALA A 75 -1.85 -4.06 -1.72
N THR A 76 -2.68 -3.02 -1.70
CA THR A 76 -4.15 -3.14 -1.77
C THR A 76 -4.62 -3.76 -3.08
N ALA A 77 -4.08 -3.30 -4.21
CA ALA A 77 -4.38 -3.84 -5.53
C ALA A 77 -4.04 -5.33 -5.61
N ILE A 78 -2.87 -5.70 -5.10
CA ILE A 78 -2.40 -7.08 -5.07
C ILE A 78 -3.28 -7.97 -4.18
N ILE A 79 -3.61 -7.52 -2.96
CA ILE A 79 -4.50 -8.25 -2.05
C ILE A 79 -5.87 -8.47 -2.69
N SER A 80 -6.32 -7.50 -3.48
CA SER A 80 -7.59 -7.55 -4.20
C SER A 80 -7.52 -8.37 -5.50
N ALA A 81 -6.40 -9.04 -5.76
CA ALA A 81 -6.12 -9.79 -6.99
C ALA A 81 -6.31 -8.94 -8.27
N ASN A 82 -5.92 -7.67 -8.22
CA ASN A 82 -5.98 -6.76 -9.36
C ASN A 82 -4.92 -7.12 -10.41
N VAL A 83 -5.25 -8.03 -11.32
CA VAL A 83 -4.34 -8.56 -12.35
C VAL A 83 -3.71 -7.45 -13.24
N PRO A 84 -4.43 -6.38 -13.65
CA PRO A 84 -3.87 -5.30 -14.48
C PRO A 84 -2.93 -4.28 -13.79
N VAL A 85 -2.55 -4.44 -12.52
CA VAL A 85 -1.80 -3.38 -11.80
C VAL A 85 -0.54 -2.90 -12.53
N VAL A 86 0.20 -3.83 -13.18
CA VAL A 86 1.39 -3.53 -13.99
C VAL A 86 1.02 -2.66 -15.20
N GLN A 87 -0.05 -3.02 -15.91
CA GLN A 87 -0.54 -2.30 -17.09
C GLN A 87 -1.05 -0.90 -16.71
N ASN A 88 -1.68 -0.78 -15.55
CA ASN A 88 -2.14 0.51 -15.04
C ASN A 88 -0.95 1.44 -14.73
N ILE A 89 0.11 0.92 -14.09
CA ILE A 89 1.35 1.67 -13.85
C ILE A 89 1.99 2.12 -15.16
N TYR A 90 2.08 1.21 -16.14
CA TYR A 90 2.61 1.53 -17.46
C TYR A 90 1.82 2.65 -18.14
N ARG A 91 0.48 2.58 -18.11
CA ARG A 91 -0.40 3.62 -18.67
C ARG A 91 -0.23 4.95 -17.95
N ILE A 92 -0.17 4.96 -16.61
CA ILE A 92 0.04 6.20 -15.83
C ILE A 92 1.29 6.94 -16.33
N MET A 93 2.38 6.20 -16.52
CA MET A 93 3.64 6.77 -17.01
C MET A 93 3.55 7.21 -18.47
N LEU A 94 2.94 6.41 -19.34
CA LEU A 94 2.80 6.70 -20.77
C LEU A 94 1.94 7.95 -21.01
N GLU A 95 0.82 8.06 -20.31
CA GLU A 95 -0.12 9.19 -20.38
C GLU A 95 0.36 10.41 -19.57
N ARG A 96 1.46 10.26 -18.82
CA ARG A 96 2.05 11.31 -17.96
C ARG A 96 1.03 11.92 -16.99
N ILE A 97 0.19 11.07 -16.39
CA ILE A 97 -0.82 11.49 -15.40
C ILE A 97 -0.08 12.04 -14.17
N ARG A 98 -0.37 13.30 -13.80
CA ARG A 98 0.33 13.99 -12.70
C ARG A 98 -0.49 14.16 -11.43
N ASP A 99 -1.80 13.95 -11.51
CA ASP A 99 -2.71 14.13 -10.39
C ASP A 99 -2.57 12.94 -9.42
N GLU A 100 -2.21 13.21 -8.17
CA GLU A 100 -2.01 12.18 -7.14
C GLU A 100 -3.27 11.32 -6.97
N ALA A 101 -4.45 11.92 -6.89
CA ALA A 101 -5.68 11.17 -6.65
C ALA A 101 -5.99 10.23 -7.83
N ILE A 102 -5.76 10.70 -9.06
CA ILE A 102 -5.95 9.86 -10.26
C ILE A 102 -4.94 8.72 -10.27
N ILE A 103 -3.65 9.00 -10.06
CA ILE A 103 -2.58 7.97 -10.02
C ILE A 103 -2.93 6.89 -9.00
N LEU A 104 -3.26 7.28 -7.77
CA LEU A 104 -3.57 6.34 -6.70
C LEU A 104 -4.82 5.52 -7.01
N SER A 105 -5.85 6.14 -7.61
CA SER A 105 -7.05 5.44 -8.03
C SER A 105 -6.81 4.41 -9.14
N GLU A 106 -5.92 4.73 -10.09
CA GLU A 106 -5.62 3.85 -11.23
C GLU A 106 -4.79 2.62 -10.81
N ILE A 107 -3.96 2.73 -9.75
CA ILE A 107 -3.24 1.57 -9.20
C ILE A 107 -4.22 0.50 -8.69
N VAL A 108 -5.25 0.92 -7.96
CA VAL A 108 -6.24 -0.01 -7.34
C VAL A 108 -7.42 -0.34 -8.26
N LYS A 109 -7.47 0.25 -9.45
CA LYS A 109 -8.57 0.03 -10.38
C LYS A 109 -8.58 -1.42 -10.85
N CYS A 110 -9.56 -2.16 -10.37
CA CYS A 110 -9.92 -3.46 -10.91
C CYS A 110 -10.71 -3.26 -12.20
N THR A 111 -10.32 -3.94 -13.28
CA THR A 111 -11.19 -4.08 -14.44
C THR A 111 -12.19 -5.18 -14.16
N ASP A 112 -13.48 -4.91 -14.28
CA ASP A 112 -14.47 -5.97 -14.48
C ASP A 112 -14.19 -6.59 -15.85
N ASN A 113 -13.51 -7.75 -15.86
CA ASN A 113 -13.16 -8.58 -17.02
C ASN A 113 -12.69 -7.86 -18.29
N ILE A 114 -11.38 -7.93 -18.58
CA ILE A 114 -10.92 -7.88 -19.97
C ILE A 114 -10.10 -9.15 -20.23
N ASP A 115 -10.72 -10.05 -20.98
CA ASP A 115 -10.11 -11.19 -21.67
C ASP A 115 -8.90 -10.73 -22.52
N LEU A 116 -7.70 -10.66 -21.92
CA LEU A 116 -6.48 -10.31 -22.66
C LEU A 116 -5.33 -11.32 -22.52
N TYR A 117 -5.57 -12.53 -21.99
CA TYR A 117 -4.56 -13.62 -21.97
C TYR A 117 -5.03 -14.97 -22.53
N THR A 118 -6.05 -15.00 -23.39
CA THR A 118 -6.52 -16.24 -24.06
C THR A 118 -6.52 -16.13 -25.59
N ASN A 119 -5.41 -15.69 -26.19
CA ASN A 119 -5.16 -15.92 -27.63
C ASN A 119 -3.66 -15.99 -28.00
N LYS A 120 -2.90 -16.84 -27.31
CA LYS A 120 -1.63 -17.36 -27.81
C LYS A 120 -1.49 -18.86 -27.58
N GLN A 121 -2.50 -19.62 -27.99
CA GLN A 121 -2.37 -21.05 -28.31
C GLN A 121 -3.39 -21.36 -29.41
N ASN A 122 -3.05 -21.03 -30.67
CA ASN A 122 -3.60 -21.64 -31.90
C ASN A 122 -3.12 -20.83 -33.12
N ILE A 123 -1.82 -20.93 -33.44
CA ILE A 123 -1.30 -21.01 -34.83
C ILE A 123 -0.07 -21.93 -34.76
#